data_AF-A0A093YWZ3-F1
#
_entry.id   AF-A0A093YWZ3-F1
#
_cell.length_a   1.000
_cell.length_b   1.000
_cell.length_c   1.000
_cell.angle_alpha   90.00
_cell.angle_beta   90.00
_cell.angle_gamma   90.00
#
_symmetry.space_group_name_H-M   'P 1'
#
loop_
_entity.id
_entity.type
_entity.pdbx_description
1 polymer ?
#
loop_
_entity_poly.entity_id
_entity_poly.type
_entity_poly.pdbx_seq_one_letter_code
_entity_poly.pdbx_strand_id
1 'polypeptide(L)'
;MSTAQDTLEGFQNHQHAKGKTSIRPSHGDERQGIATINPAAAALSAKGANYVTPISHQCDFLMHAILALSASHLEKLSSSGLTKVAQAHRLAAITGLNSHLDKPLKTAADGDAVIATCFALLMQSWYMDDGLESFLVMTRSCDFITKHVRNQQVDSILARDDCSRIENMRSRLHGTPRYDVDFLSLASQSVNDVELLCEEGYQWKLLTSLQQCIASLAKSHMEAYMSHLNIESVLVSMDHEELVQLMDPQNVISQLILAHMVAVQLILRPIVCRERKQYTVKMFSIRMSRWIESICDNIGAGYEGFLTWPLLVSQHHNNKTLEEHILASPATSTGIIGYNGGNKLLAA
;
A
#
# COMPACT_ATOMS: atom_id res chain seq x y z
N MET A 1 -4.42 -35.61 72.32
CA MET A 1 -4.94 -34.25 72.60
C MET A 1 -5.47 -33.69 71.28
N SER A 2 -6.64 -34.15 70.85
CA SER A 2 -7.97 -33.50 70.99
C SER A 2 -8.05 -32.14 70.26
N THR A 3 -8.62 -32.14 69.04
CA THR A 3 -9.95 -31.56 68.65
C THR A 3 -9.89 -30.03 68.46
N ALA A 4 -10.05 -29.47 67.26
CA ALA A 4 -11.26 -29.37 66.44
C ALA A 4 -12.34 -28.42 67.01
N GLN A 5 -12.67 -27.42 66.17
CA GLN A 5 -13.98 -26.77 65.95
C GLN A 5 -14.51 -25.67 66.88
N ASP A 6 -15.44 -24.93 66.27
CA ASP A 6 -16.43 -23.97 66.79
C ASP A 6 -16.03 -22.48 66.70
N THR A 7 -16.85 -21.52 66.25
CA THR A 7 -18.25 -21.40 65.79
C THR A 7 -18.39 -19.95 65.25
N LEU A 8 -18.98 -19.70 64.07
CA LEU A 8 -20.37 -19.28 63.79
C LEU A 8 -20.83 -17.91 64.36
N GLU A 9 -21.37 -17.09 63.42
CA GLU A 9 -22.49 -16.13 63.54
C GLU A 9 -22.29 -14.84 64.36
N GLY A 10 -22.78 -13.66 63.96
CA GLY A 10 -23.64 -13.23 62.86
C GLY A 10 -24.03 -11.74 63.04
N PHE A 11 -24.60 -11.14 61.98
CA PHE A 11 -25.62 -10.04 61.92
C PHE A 11 -25.43 -8.77 62.80
N GLN A 12 -25.69 -7.50 62.43
CA GLN A 12 -26.66 -6.92 61.50
C GLN A 12 -26.49 -5.36 61.45
N ASN A 13 -26.66 -4.78 60.25
CA ASN A 13 -27.31 -3.50 59.86
C ASN A 13 -27.29 -2.21 60.71
N HIS A 14 -26.89 -1.08 60.09
CA HIS A 14 -27.73 0.11 59.78
C HIS A 14 -26.94 1.10 58.86
N GLN A 15 -27.36 1.34 57.61
CA GLN A 15 -28.04 2.55 57.07
C GLN A 15 -27.37 3.90 57.48
N HIS A 16 -27.13 4.92 56.66
CA HIS A 16 -27.64 5.39 55.36
C HIS A 16 -26.78 6.61 54.95
N ALA A 17 -26.35 6.78 53.69
CA ALA A 17 -26.19 8.11 53.05
C ALA A 17 -25.89 7.99 51.55
N LYS A 18 -26.57 8.84 50.79
CA LYS A 18 -26.68 8.91 49.34
C LYS A 18 -25.41 9.43 48.66
N GLY A 19 -25.13 8.95 47.44
CA GLY A 19 -24.19 9.57 46.52
C GLY A 19 -24.25 8.94 45.13
N LYS A 20 -25.15 9.43 44.27
CA LYS A 20 -25.21 9.10 42.84
C LYS A 20 -23.86 9.42 42.20
N THR A 21 -23.21 8.45 41.55
CA THR A 21 -22.21 8.74 40.51
C THR A 21 -22.45 7.85 39.30
N SER A 22 -22.76 8.55 38.21
CA SER A 22 -22.89 8.08 36.85
C SER A 22 -21.56 7.49 36.39
N ILE A 23 -21.55 6.20 36.06
CA ILE A 23 -20.41 5.56 35.40
C ILE A 23 -20.50 5.96 33.92
N ARG A 24 -19.76 7.02 33.59
CA ARG A 24 -19.43 7.43 32.23
C ARG A 24 -18.36 6.45 31.72
N PRO A 25 -18.51 5.81 30.54
CA PRO A 25 -17.40 5.08 29.94
C PRO A 25 -16.31 6.07 29.58
N SER A 26 -15.12 5.83 30.12
CA SER A 26 -13.88 6.50 29.76
C SER A 26 -13.70 6.42 28.25
N HIS A 27 -13.46 7.57 27.61
CA HIS A 27 -12.93 7.63 26.25
C HIS A 27 -11.69 6.74 26.18
N GLY A 28 -11.82 5.61 25.51
CA GLY A 28 -10.73 4.76 25.11
C GLY A 28 -9.88 5.51 24.10
N ASP A 29 -8.59 5.46 24.34
CA ASP A 29 -7.51 6.06 23.58
C ASP A 29 -7.40 5.38 22.20
N GLU A 30 -8.26 5.76 21.24
CA GLU A 30 -8.21 5.33 19.83
C GLU A 30 -7.12 6.07 19.03
N ARG A 31 -5.90 6.13 19.58
CA ARG A 31 -4.69 6.55 18.87
C ARG A 31 -3.62 5.48 18.96
N GLN A 32 -3.96 4.26 18.53
CA GLN A 32 -2.91 3.33 18.09
C GLN A 32 -2.41 3.82 16.74
N GLY A 33 -1.29 4.55 16.81
CA GLY A 33 -0.64 5.20 15.69
C GLY A 33 -0.33 4.21 14.58
N ILE A 34 -0.70 4.62 13.36
CA ILE A 34 -0.27 4.02 12.11
C ILE A 34 1.26 4.21 12.02
N ALA A 35 2.02 3.26 12.56
CA ALA A 35 3.45 3.15 12.36
C ALA A 35 3.70 2.45 11.02
N THR A 36 3.47 3.16 9.91
CA THR A 36 3.85 2.66 8.58
C THR A 36 5.31 3.02 8.31
N ILE A 37 6.18 2.06 8.61
CA ILE A 37 7.60 2.05 8.25
C ILE A 37 7.73 1.91 6.73
N ASN A 38 8.78 2.45 6.11
CA ASN A 38 9.10 2.16 4.70
C ASN A 38 10.52 1.63 4.54
N PRO A 39 10.73 0.35 4.89
CA PRO A 39 11.93 -0.34 4.48
C PRO A 39 12.02 -0.41 2.94
N ALA A 40 10.89 -0.36 2.21
CA ALA A 40 10.84 -0.40 0.73
C ALA A 40 11.51 0.81 0.05
N ALA A 41 11.23 2.03 0.50
CA ALA A 41 11.80 3.26 -0.04
C ALA A 41 13.19 3.52 0.52
N ALA A 42 13.47 3.07 1.74
CA ALA A 42 14.82 3.10 2.30
C ALA A 42 15.75 2.14 1.55
N ALA A 43 15.37 0.85 1.40
CA ALA A 43 16.15 -0.19 0.74
C ALA A 43 16.36 0.05 -0.76
N LEU A 44 15.50 0.83 -1.42
CA LEU A 44 15.52 0.96 -2.89
C LEU A 44 15.39 2.40 -3.41
N SER A 45 15.62 3.40 -2.55
CA SER A 45 16.14 4.69 -3.03
C SER A 45 17.52 4.46 -3.66
N ALA A 46 18.06 5.39 -4.46
CA ALA A 46 19.44 5.27 -4.96
C ALA A 46 20.46 4.97 -3.83
N LYS A 47 20.20 5.52 -2.63
CA LYS A 47 20.98 5.25 -1.42
C LYS A 47 20.75 3.83 -0.88
N GLY A 48 19.52 3.34 -0.95
CA GLY A 48 19.15 1.97 -0.61
C GLY A 48 19.74 0.93 -1.54
N ALA A 49 19.64 1.12 -2.86
CA ALA A 49 20.23 0.22 -3.83
C ALA A 49 21.75 0.13 -3.64
N ASN A 50 22.43 1.25 -3.39
CA ASN A 50 23.85 1.29 -3.05
C ASN A 50 24.18 0.57 -1.72
N TYR A 51 23.23 0.52 -0.79
CA TYR A 51 23.37 -0.18 0.49
C TYR A 51 23.14 -1.70 0.35
N VAL A 52 22.14 -2.10 -0.42
CA VAL A 52 21.71 -3.51 -0.58
C VAL A 52 22.60 -4.27 -1.57
N THR A 53 23.19 -3.61 -2.57
CA THR A 53 24.02 -4.28 -3.60
C THR A 53 25.26 -4.98 -3.00
N PRO A 54 26.04 -4.38 -2.09
CA PRO A 54 27.13 -5.10 -1.42
C PRO A 54 26.67 -6.33 -0.63
N ILE A 55 25.47 -6.28 -0.03
CA ILE A 55 24.89 -7.38 0.75
C ILE A 55 24.51 -8.54 -0.18
N SER A 56 23.99 -8.25 -1.37
CA SER A 56 23.58 -9.30 -2.32
C SER A 56 24.75 -10.13 -2.85
N HIS A 57 25.96 -9.56 -2.92
CA HIS A 57 27.17 -10.33 -3.26
C HIS A 57 27.51 -11.44 -2.26
N GLN A 58 26.99 -11.34 -1.04
CA GLN A 58 27.24 -12.29 0.05
C GLN A 58 25.97 -13.10 0.40
N CYS A 59 24.87 -12.88 -0.33
CA CYS A 59 23.57 -13.45 -0.02
C CYS A 59 22.82 -13.89 -1.29
N ASP A 60 22.85 -15.19 -1.57
CA ASP A 60 22.34 -15.78 -2.81
C ASP A 60 20.85 -15.53 -3.03
N PHE A 61 20.03 -15.66 -1.99
CA PHE A 61 18.58 -15.47 -2.12
C PHE A 61 18.23 -14.00 -2.45
N LEU A 62 18.96 -13.04 -1.87
CA LEU A 62 18.80 -11.62 -2.17
C LEU A 62 19.27 -11.31 -3.60
N MET A 63 20.42 -11.84 -4.01
CA MET A 63 20.89 -11.73 -5.39
C MET A 63 19.84 -12.23 -6.39
N HIS A 64 19.27 -13.41 -6.13
CA HIS A 64 18.19 -13.95 -6.96
C HIS A 64 16.96 -13.05 -6.98
N ALA A 65 16.53 -12.47 -5.87
CA ALA A 65 15.38 -11.55 -5.85
C ALA A 65 15.63 -10.28 -6.69
N ILE A 66 16.84 -9.72 -6.62
CA ILE A 66 17.25 -8.55 -7.43
C ILE A 66 17.27 -8.90 -8.92
N LEU A 67 17.79 -10.08 -9.29
CA LEU A 67 17.81 -10.56 -10.68
C LEU A 67 16.40 -10.81 -11.20
N ALA A 68 15.52 -11.42 -10.39
CA ALA A 68 14.13 -11.66 -10.70
C ALA A 68 13.38 -10.35 -11.00
N LEU A 69 13.52 -9.36 -10.10
CA LEU A 69 13.00 -8.01 -10.26
C LEU A 69 13.51 -7.33 -11.53
N SER A 70 14.82 -7.38 -11.76
CA SER A 70 15.47 -6.72 -12.90
C SER A 70 15.02 -7.33 -14.23
N ALA A 71 14.95 -8.66 -14.29
CA ALA A 71 14.47 -9.41 -15.46
C ALA A 71 12.99 -9.10 -15.76
N SER A 72 12.11 -9.07 -14.75
CA SER A 72 10.70 -8.69 -14.93
C SER A 72 10.54 -7.24 -15.40
N HIS A 73 11.33 -6.32 -14.87
CA HIS A 73 11.32 -4.92 -15.32
C HIS A 73 11.81 -4.78 -16.77
N LEU A 74 12.89 -5.47 -17.15
CA LEU A 74 13.39 -5.47 -18.53
C LEU A 74 12.40 -6.10 -19.50
N GLU A 75 11.75 -7.21 -19.12
CA GLU A 75 10.71 -7.85 -19.93
C GLU A 75 9.60 -6.85 -20.30
N LYS A 76 9.14 -6.06 -19.33
CA LYS A 76 8.11 -5.04 -19.56
C LYS A 76 8.55 -3.87 -20.43
N LEU A 77 9.85 -3.58 -20.49
CA LEU A 77 10.38 -2.49 -21.32
C LEU A 77 10.71 -2.93 -22.76
N SER A 78 11.19 -4.15 -22.95
CA SER A 78 11.77 -4.59 -24.22
C SER A 78 11.20 -5.89 -24.79
N SER A 79 10.27 -6.56 -24.10
CA SER A 79 9.74 -7.88 -24.50
C SER A 79 10.86 -8.87 -24.82
N SER A 80 11.85 -8.93 -23.93
CA SER A 80 13.15 -9.59 -24.15
C SER A 80 13.11 -11.12 -24.01
N GLY A 81 11.95 -11.70 -23.68
CA GLY A 81 11.79 -13.15 -23.46
C GLY A 81 12.35 -13.61 -22.12
N LEU A 82 12.49 -12.70 -21.14
CA LEU A 82 13.08 -12.95 -19.83
C LEU A 82 12.10 -13.48 -18.79
N THR A 83 10.80 -13.61 -19.11
CA THR A 83 9.76 -14.06 -18.16
C THR A 83 10.15 -15.35 -17.45
N LYS A 84 10.61 -16.38 -18.18
CA LYS A 84 11.01 -17.66 -17.58
C LYS A 84 12.22 -17.53 -16.66
N VAL A 85 13.20 -16.69 -17.05
CA VAL A 85 14.40 -16.42 -16.25
C VAL A 85 14.02 -15.67 -14.97
N ALA A 86 13.13 -14.69 -15.07
CA ALA A 86 12.63 -13.95 -13.92
C ALA A 86 11.91 -14.86 -12.92
N GLN A 87 11.09 -15.80 -13.41
CA GLN A 87 10.39 -16.78 -12.54
C GLN A 87 11.35 -17.79 -11.91
N ALA A 88 12.36 -18.26 -12.63
CA ALA A 88 13.37 -19.16 -12.09
C ALA A 88 14.14 -18.50 -10.92
N HIS A 89 14.55 -17.24 -11.09
CA HIS A 89 15.18 -16.48 -10.02
C HIS A 89 14.22 -16.17 -8.85
N ARG A 90 12.96 -15.87 -9.13
CA ARG A 90 11.93 -15.69 -8.09
C ARG A 90 11.80 -16.93 -7.21
N LEU A 91 11.69 -18.11 -7.82
CA LEU A 91 11.61 -19.39 -7.11
C LEU A 91 12.85 -19.62 -6.25
N ALA A 92 14.05 -19.46 -6.83
CA ALA A 92 15.31 -19.62 -6.10
C ALA A 92 15.41 -18.67 -4.90
N ALA A 93 14.96 -17.41 -5.05
CA ALA A 93 14.92 -16.44 -3.97
C ALA A 93 13.95 -16.86 -2.84
N ILE A 94 12.74 -17.31 -3.17
CA ILE A 94 11.75 -17.76 -2.18
C ILE A 94 12.25 -19.01 -1.45
N THR A 95 12.78 -20.00 -2.17
CA THR A 95 13.33 -21.21 -1.57
C THR A 95 14.49 -20.91 -0.62
N GLY A 96 15.43 -20.06 -1.06
CA GLY A 96 16.57 -19.64 -0.24
C GLY A 96 16.16 -18.81 0.98
N LEU A 97 15.19 -17.91 0.82
CA LEU A 97 14.63 -17.10 1.91
C LEU A 97 13.97 -17.97 2.98
N ASN A 98 13.10 -18.90 2.59
CA ASN A 98 12.42 -19.81 3.52
C ASN A 98 13.43 -20.67 4.30
N SER A 99 14.42 -21.23 3.59
CA SER A 99 15.50 -22.03 4.22
C SER A 99 16.34 -21.22 5.21
N HIS A 100 16.44 -19.90 5.01
CA HIS A 100 17.15 -18.99 5.91
C HIS A 100 16.29 -18.62 7.12
N LEU A 101 14.99 -18.38 6.93
CA LEU A 101 14.03 -18.05 7.98
C LEU A 101 13.77 -19.20 8.98
N ASP A 102 14.06 -20.45 8.58
CA ASP A 102 14.06 -21.60 9.50
C ASP A 102 15.15 -21.53 10.59
N LYS A 103 16.05 -20.54 10.52
CA LYS A 103 17.16 -20.35 11.45
C LYS A 103 17.10 -18.94 12.07
N PRO A 104 17.52 -18.76 13.33
CA PRO A 104 17.66 -17.42 13.92
C PRO A 104 18.64 -16.56 13.14
N LEU A 105 18.29 -15.28 12.97
CA LEU A 105 19.14 -14.27 12.36
C LEU A 105 20.33 -13.96 13.29
N LYS A 106 21.54 -13.83 12.73
CA LYS A 106 22.76 -13.68 13.53
C LYS A 106 23.35 -12.28 13.45
N THR A 107 23.18 -11.62 12.32
CA THR A 107 23.80 -10.33 12.02
C THR A 107 22.80 -9.31 11.52
N ALA A 108 23.15 -8.03 11.59
CA ALA A 108 22.39 -6.95 10.97
C ALA A 108 22.22 -7.17 9.45
N ALA A 109 23.27 -7.66 8.80
CA ALA A 109 23.26 -7.97 7.36
C ALA A 109 22.28 -9.09 7.00
N ASP A 110 22.14 -10.12 7.85
CA ASP A 110 21.12 -11.17 7.65
C ASP A 110 19.71 -10.55 7.71
N GLY A 111 19.43 -9.73 8.72
CA GLY A 111 18.15 -9.04 8.87
C GLY A 111 17.83 -8.13 7.68
N ASP A 112 18.82 -7.35 7.24
CA ASP A 112 18.67 -6.48 6.07
C ASP A 112 18.48 -7.28 4.77
N ALA A 113 19.18 -8.40 4.60
CA ALA A 113 19.04 -9.24 3.41
C ALA A 113 17.64 -9.86 3.31
N VAL A 114 17.10 -10.37 4.41
CA VAL A 114 15.75 -10.94 4.47
C VAL A 114 14.70 -9.87 4.13
N ILE A 115 14.78 -8.68 4.73
CA ILE A 115 13.84 -7.57 4.45
C ILE A 115 13.96 -7.13 2.98
N ALA A 116 15.18 -6.90 2.50
CA ALA A 116 15.42 -6.46 1.13
C ALA A 116 14.90 -7.48 0.10
N THR A 117 15.01 -8.77 0.39
CA THR A 117 14.47 -9.85 -0.45
C THR A 117 12.96 -9.78 -0.55
N CYS A 118 12.24 -9.66 0.57
CA CYS A 118 10.78 -9.52 0.57
C CYS A 118 10.33 -8.30 -0.26
N PHE A 119 10.97 -7.15 -0.06
CA PHE A 119 10.62 -5.95 -0.84
C PHE A 119 10.98 -6.07 -2.32
N ALA A 120 12.09 -6.72 -2.69
CA ALA A 120 12.41 -7.00 -4.08
C ALA A 120 11.33 -7.91 -4.74
N LEU A 121 10.88 -8.95 -4.03
CA LEU A 121 9.82 -9.84 -4.49
C LEU A 121 8.46 -9.12 -4.59
N LEU A 122 8.15 -8.20 -3.67
CA LEU A 122 6.92 -7.39 -3.70
C LEU A 122 6.89 -6.53 -4.96
N MET A 123 7.99 -5.83 -5.22
CA MET A 123 8.08 -4.96 -6.38
C MET A 123 8.09 -5.75 -7.69
N GLN A 124 8.67 -6.95 -7.68
CA GLN A 124 8.64 -7.83 -8.85
C GLN A 124 7.19 -8.15 -9.22
N SER A 125 6.33 -8.41 -8.22
CA SER A 125 4.90 -8.69 -8.44
C SER A 125 4.25 -7.61 -9.30
N TRP A 126 4.57 -6.32 -9.12
CA TRP A 126 4.01 -5.24 -9.95
C TRP A 126 4.30 -5.35 -11.44
N TYR A 127 5.35 -6.06 -11.85
CA TYR A 127 5.73 -6.28 -13.25
C TYR A 127 5.22 -7.61 -13.80
N MET A 128 4.56 -8.43 -12.99
CA MET A 128 3.95 -9.69 -13.41
C MET A 128 2.49 -9.45 -13.85
N ASP A 129 2.08 -10.05 -14.96
CA ASP A 129 0.70 -9.94 -15.45
C ASP A 129 -0.30 -10.64 -14.54
N ASP A 130 0.12 -11.73 -13.90
CA ASP A 130 -0.56 -12.52 -12.87
C ASP A 130 -0.09 -12.14 -11.44
N GLY A 131 0.46 -10.93 -11.28
CA GLY A 131 1.15 -10.51 -10.07
C GLY A 131 0.28 -10.13 -8.87
N LEU A 132 -1.04 -10.02 -9.03
CA LEU A 132 -1.93 -9.46 -8.00
C LEU A 132 -1.93 -10.28 -6.70
N GLU A 133 -2.08 -11.60 -6.79
CA GLU A 133 -2.04 -12.49 -5.62
C GLU A 133 -0.68 -12.41 -4.91
N SER A 134 0.40 -12.50 -5.71
CA SER A 134 1.77 -12.33 -5.23
C SER A 134 2.01 -10.97 -4.56
N PHE A 135 1.35 -9.91 -5.01
CA PHE A 135 1.40 -8.59 -4.39
C PHE A 135 0.70 -8.57 -3.03
N LEU A 136 -0.50 -9.15 -2.92
CA LEU A 136 -1.26 -9.22 -1.67
C LEU A 136 -0.49 -10.00 -0.60
N VAL A 137 0.00 -11.19 -0.96
CA VAL A 137 0.80 -12.03 -0.05
C VAL A 137 2.07 -11.30 0.39
N MET A 138 2.84 -10.76 -0.56
CA MET A 138 4.13 -10.16 -0.22
C MET A 138 3.99 -8.84 0.53
N THR A 139 2.91 -8.08 0.35
CA THR A 139 2.61 -6.89 1.16
C THR A 139 2.54 -7.25 2.64
N ARG A 140 1.85 -8.35 2.97
CA ARG A 140 1.77 -8.89 4.33
C ARG A 140 3.11 -9.45 4.81
N SER A 141 3.80 -10.22 3.97
CA SER A 141 5.10 -10.79 4.31
C SER A 141 6.11 -9.70 4.66
N CYS A 142 6.13 -8.57 3.95
CA CYS A 142 7.04 -7.47 4.25
C CYS A 142 6.84 -6.91 5.66
N ASP A 143 5.59 -6.70 6.10
CA ASP A 143 5.30 -6.23 7.46
C ASP A 143 5.69 -7.29 8.51
N PHE A 144 5.25 -8.54 8.31
CA PHE A 144 5.51 -9.64 9.23
C PHE A 144 7.01 -9.87 9.44
N ILE A 145 7.77 -9.92 8.34
CA ILE A 145 9.22 -10.12 8.36
C ILE A 145 9.94 -8.93 8.98
N THR A 146 9.52 -7.70 8.70
CA THR A 146 10.12 -6.50 9.33
C THR A 146 9.94 -6.54 10.85
N LYS A 147 8.74 -6.92 11.33
CA LYS A 147 8.47 -7.13 12.77
C LYS A 147 9.27 -8.30 13.32
N HIS A 148 9.37 -9.41 12.60
CA HIS A 148 10.17 -10.56 13.00
C HIS A 148 11.65 -10.19 13.20
N VAL A 149 12.27 -9.51 12.22
CA VAL A 149 13.68 -9.07 12.31
C VAL A 149 13.89 -8.15 13.50
N ARG A 150 12.96 -7.21 13.76
CA ARG A 150 13.01 -6.34 14.95
C ARG A 150 13.00 -7.15 16.25
N ASN A 151 12.17 -8.19 16.31
CA ASN A 151 12.07 -9.05 17.49
C ASN A 151 13.32 -9.93 17.70
N GLN A 152 14.10 -10.19 16.66
CA GLN A 152 15.40 -10.88 16.76
C GLN A 152 16.51 -10.00 17.36
N GLN A 153 16.25 -8.70 17.57
CA GLN A 153 17.22 -7.74 18.15
C GLN A 153 18.57 -7.69 17.41
N VAL A 154 18.57 -8.06 16.12
CA VAL A 154 19.68 -7.77 15.22
C VAL A 154 19.61 -6.29 14.85
N ASP A 155 20.74 -5.58 14.85
CA ASP A 155 20.81 -4.13 14.55
C ASP A 155 20.64 -3.83 13.05
N SER A 156 19.62 -4.43 12.42
CA SER A 156 19.25 -4.28 11.01
C SER A 156 18.80 -2.85 10.74
N ILE A 157 19.41 -2.20 9.77
CA ILE A 157 19.10 -0.83 9.39
C ILE A 157 17.69 -0.75 8.77
N LEU A 158 17.32 -1.74 7.96
CA LEU A 158 16.02 -1.78 7.29
C LEU A 158 14.85 -2.10 8.24
N ALA A 159 15.12 -2.65 9.43
CA ALA A 159 14.10 -2.91 10.45
C ALA A 159 13.82 -1.72 11.39
N ARG A 160 14.67 -0.69 11.37
CA ARG A 160 14.55 0.49 12.23
C ARG A 160 13.30 1.30 11.91
N ASP A 161 12.72 1.89 12.95
CA ASP A 161 11.58 2.81 12.87
C ASP A 161 12.04 4.28 13.00
N ASP A 162 13.25 4.56 12.51
CA ASP A 162 13.92 5.86 12.72
C ASP A 162 13.39 6.97 11.81
N CYS A 163 12.58 6.64 10.80
CA CYS A 163 12.08 7.57 9.80
C CYS A 163 10.58 7.36 9.52
N SER A 164 9.74 8.30 9.95
CA SER A 164 8.33 8.32 9.58
C SER A 164 8.16 8.52 8.06
N ARG A 165 7.46 7.59 7.40
CA ARG A 165 7.01 7.71 5.99
C ARG A 165 6.31 9.03 5.73
N ILE A 166 5.46 9.42 6.67
CA ILE A 166 4.59 10.60 6.60
C ILE A 166 5.46 11.86 6.60
N GLU A 167 6.44 11.94 7.50
CA GLU A 167 7.33 13.09 7.58
C GLU A 167 8.20 13.22 6.31
N ASN A 168 8.73 12.10 5.82
CA ASN A 168 9.47 12.07 4.56
C ASN A 168 8.64 12.54 3.37
N MET A 169 7.36 12.17 3.32
CA MET A 169 6.47 12.54 2.23
C MET A 169 6.05 14.01 2.28
N ARG A 170 5.84 14.58 3.47
CA ARG A 170 5.39 15.97 3.66
C ARG A 170 6.26 16.97 2.89
N SER A 171 7.58 16.84 3.00
CA SER A 171 8.55 17.70 2.27
C SER A 171 8.59 17.49 0.76
N ARG A 172 8.02 16.39 0.25
CA ARG A 172 8.12 15.97 -1.16
C ARG A 172 6.85 16.20 -1.96
N LEU A 173 5.72 16.50 -1.32
CA LEU A 173 4.44 16.74 -1.99
C LEU A 173 4.24 18.17 -2.51
N HIS A 174 5.20 19.08 -2.28
CA HIS A 174 5.12 20.44 -2.81
C HIS A 174 4.98 20.44 -4.35
N GLY A 175 4.01 21.21 -4.88
CA GLY A 175 3.77 21.32 -6.31
C GLY A 175 3.16 20.06 -6.95
N THR A 176 2.48 19.20 -6.19
CA THR A 176 1.70 18.10 -6.78
C THR A 176 0.46 18.67 -7.49
N PRO A 177 0.17 18.26 -8.75
CA PRO A 177 -1.00 18.74 -9.46
C PRO A 177 -2.30 18.32 -8.77
N ARG A 178 -3.34 19.14 -8.91
CA ARG A 178 -4.68 18.81 -8.38
C ARG A 178 -5.35 17.77 -9.26
N TYR A 179 -6.20 16.95 -8.66
CA TYR A 179 -7.03 16.00 -9.39
C TYR A 179 -8.23 16.69 -10.01
N ASP A 180 -8.70 16.13 -11.12
CA ASP A 180 -9.94 16.54 -11.76
C ASP A 180 -11.14 16.11 -10.90
N VAL A 181 -12.07 17.04 -10.67
CA VAL A 181 -13.19 16.81 -9.73
C VAL A 181 -14.22 15.87 -10.33
N ASP A 182 -14.48 15.97 -11.63
CA ASP A 182 -15.46 15.13 -12.31
C ASP A 182 -14.96 13.68 -12.36
N PHE A 183 -13.66 13.48 -12.63
CA PHE A 183 -13.02 12.18 -12.53
C PHE A 183 -13.13 11.55 -11.13
N LEU A 184 -12.86 12.33 -10.07
CA LEU A 184 -13.00 11.84 -8.70
C LEU A 184 -14.46 11.55 -8.31
N SER A 185 -15.42 12.28 -8.87
CA SER A 185 -16.85 12.00 -8.70
C SER A 185 -17.23 10.64 -9.29
N LEU A 186 -16.77 10.35 -10.51
CA LEU A 186 -16.94 9.03 -11.15
C LEU A 186 -16.30 7.90 -10.33
N ALA A 187 -15.08 8.12 -9.83
CA ALA A 187 -14.40 7.17 -8.97
C ALA A 187 -15.19 6.89 -7.68
N SER A 188 -15.69 7.95 -7.04
CA SER A 188 -16.49 7.85 -5.81
C SER A 188 -17.78 7.07 -6.04
N GLN A 189 -18.49 7.36 -7.13
CA GLN A 189 -19.71 6.65 -7.49
C GLN A 189 -19.42 5.15 -7.71
N SER A 190 -18.41 4.81 -8.50
CA SER A 190 -18.08 3.42 -8.81
C SER A 190 -17.75 2.59 -7.56
N VAL A 191 -16.99 3.16 -6.62
CA VAL A 191 -16.68 2.46 -5.36
C VAL A 191 -17.91 2.32 -4.47
N ASN A 192 -18.78 3.33 -4.42
CA ASN A 192 -20.02 3.27 -3.63
C ASN A 192 -21.02 2.25 -4.18
N ASP A 193 -21.04 2.03 -5.49
CA ASP A 193 -21.93 1.03 -6.09
C ASP A 193 -21.59 -0.39 -5.59
N VAL A 194 -20.31 -0.69 -5.35
CA VAL A 194 -19.85 -1.98 -4.80
C VAL A 194 -20.25 -2.17 -3.33
N GLU A 195 -20.48 -1.09 -2.58
CA GLU A 195 -20.83 -1.13 -1.15
C GLU A 195 -22.07 -1.98 -0.87
N LEU A 196 -23.05 -1.91 -1.77
CA LEU A 196 -24.31 -2.65 -1.64
C LEU A 196 -24.14 -4.17 -1.79
N LEU A 197 -22.99 -4.62 -2.28
CA LEU A 197 -22.68 -6.03 -2.48
C LEU A 197 -21.82 -6.62 -1.35
N CYS A 198 -21.26 -5.79 -0.45
CA CYS A 198 -20.35 -6.29 0.59
C CYS A 198 -21.09 -7.12 1.65
N GLU A 199 -20.60 -8.33 1.88
CA GLU A 199 -21.16 -9.30 2.83
C GLU A 199 -20.24 -9.50 4.04
N GLU A 200 -18.92 -9.42 3.82
CA GLU A 200 -17.91 -9.78 4.82
C GLU A 200 -17.22 -8.57 5.46
N GLY A 201 -16.82 -8.71 6.72
CA GLY A 201 -16.21 -7.60 7.49
C GLY A 201 -14.93 -7.03 6.85
N TYR A 202 -14.09 -7.86 6.24
CA TYR A 202 -12.89 -7.39 5.55
C TYR A 202 -13.20 -6.64 4.24
N GLN A 203 -14.28 -7.01 3.55
CA GLN A 203 -14.75 -6.34 2.34
C GLN A 203 -15.15 -4.90 2.68
N TRP A 204 -15.94 -4.71 3.74
CA TRP A 204 -16.32 -3.40 4.27
C TRP A 204 -15.10 -2.56 4.64
N LYS A 205 -14.16 -3.10 5.44
CA LYS A 205 -12.93 -2.37 5.85
C LYS A 205 -12.11 -1.90 4.66
N LEU A 206 -11.94 -2.76 3.65
CA LEU A 206 -11.16 -2.44 2.47
C LEU A 206 -11.89 -1.40 1.61
N LEU A 207 -13.18 -1.59 1.34
CA LEU A 207 -13.99 -0.66 0.55
C LEU A 207 -14.05 0.73 1.21
N THR A 208 -14.30 0.82 2.51
CA THR A 208 -14.29 2.09 3.26
C THR A 208 -12.93 2.78 3.16
N SER A 209 -11.84 2.02 3.18
CA SER A 209 -10.49 2.59 3.01
C SER A 209 -10.29 3.14 1.59
N LEU A 210 -10.85 2.50 0.55
CA LEU A 210 -10.85 3.01 -0.82
C LEU A 210 -11.69 4.29 -0.95
N GLN A 211 -12.90 4.32 -0.40
CA GLN A 211 -13.78 5.49 -0.37
C GLN A 211 -13.08 6.68 0.29
N GLN A 212 -12.47 6.47 1.46
CA GLN A 212 -11.72 7.49 2.16
C GLN A 212 -10.51 7.98 1.36
N CYS A 213 -9.84 7.08 0.63
CA CYS A 213 -8.72 7.45 -0.23
C CYS A 213 -9.15 8.40 -1.35
N ILE A 214 -10.24 8.08 -2.05
CA ILE A 214 -10.80 8.92 -3.12
C ILE A 214 -11.28 10.27 -2.56
N ALA A 215 -11.99 10.27 -1.43
CA ALA A 215 -12.44 11.50 -0.80
C ALA A 215 -11.26 12.41 -0.37
N SER A 216 -10.15 11.83 0.09
CA SER A 216 -8.95 12.57 0.46
C SER A 216 -8.19 13.13 -0.75
N LEU A 217 -8.26 12.50 -1.93
CA LEU A 217 -7.67 13.03 -3.18
C LEU A 217 -8.25 14.40 -3.56
N ALA A 218 -9.53 14.64 -3.25
CA ALA A 218 -10.18 15.93 -3.48
C ALA A 218 -9.75 17.03 -2.49
N LYS A 219 -9.18 16.66 -1.33
CA LYS A 219 -8.85 17.57 -0.24
C LYS A 219 -7.39 17.98 -0.23
N SER A 220 -6.50 16.99 -0.16
CA SER A 220 -5.06 17.21 0.01
C SER A 220 -4.26 15.97 -0.35
N HIS A 221 -3.14 16.15 -1.06
CA HIS A 221 -2.23 15.05 -1.39
C HIS A 221 -1.67 14.35 -0.15
N MET A 222 -1.50 15.07 0.95
CA MET A 222 -0.99 14.48 2.19
C MET A 222 -2.05 13.58 2.85
N GLU A 223 -3.31 14.02 2.87
CA GLU A 223 -4.40 13.19 3.37
C GLU A 223 -4.60 11.96 2.48
N ALA A 224 -4.53 12.12 1.16
CA ALA A 224 -4.62 11.01 0.21
C ALA A 224 -3.48 10.00 0.38
N TYR A 225 -2.27 10.47 0.68
CA TYR A 225 -1.16 9.58 1.00
C TYR A 225 -1.40 8.83 2.32
N MET A 226 -1.90 9.50 3.35
CA MET A 226 -2.20 8.84 4.63
C MET A 226 -3.34 7.81 4.50
N SER A 227 -4.40 8.12 3.74
CA SER A 227 -5.47 7.16 3.49
C SER A 227 -5.02 5.97 2.62
N HIS A 228 -4.08 6.17 1.70
CA HIS A 228 -3.42 5.06 1.02
C HIS A 228 -2.70 4.11 1.99
N LEU A 229 -2.00 4.63 3.01
CA LEU A 229 -1.37 3.80 4.04
C LEU A 229 -2.39 3.01 4.87
N ASN A 230 -3.64 3.50 5.00
CA ASN A 230 -4.71 2.76 5.64
C ASN A 230 -5.15 1.54 4.83
N ILE A 231 -5.16 1.64 3.49
CA ILE A 231 -5.42 0.48 2.61
C ILE A 231 -4.37 -0.60 2.85
N GLU A 232 -3.08 -0.23 2.87
CA GLU A 232 -1.98 -1.17 3.18
C GLU A 232 -2.16 -1.78 4.58
N SER A 233 -2.54 -0.97 5.57
CA SER A 233 -2.80 -1.41 6.94
C SER A 233 -3.92 -2.45 7.03
N VAL A 234 -5.01 -2.27 6.28
CA VAL A 234 -6.10 -3.25 6.21
C VAL A 234 -5.58 -4.58 5.66
N LEU A 235 -4.83 -4.57 4.55
CA LEU A 235 -4.28 -5.81 3.97
C LEU A 235 -3.34 -6.55 4.93
N VAL A 236 -2.48 -5.81 5.63
CA VAL A 236 -1.52 -6.36 6.60
C VAL A 236 -2.20 -6.91 7.85
N SER A 237 -3.32 -6.33 8.26
CA SER A 237 -4.04 -6.72 9.48
C SER A 237 -5.07 -7.82 9.28
N MET A 238 -5.43 -8.16 8.03
CA MET A 238 -6.31 -9.29 7.75
C MET A 238 -5.78 -10.58 8.36
N ASP A 239 -6.64 -11.47 8.81
CA ASP A 239 -6.21 -12.81 9.20
C ASP A 239 -5.93 -13.71 7.98
N HIS A 240 -5.64 -14.99 8.21
CA HIS A 240 -5.34 -15.92 7.11
C HIS A 240 -6.58 -16.28 6.29
N GLU A 241 -7.74 -16.44 6.93
CA GLU A 241 -8.98 -16.82 6.27
C GLU A 241 -9.51 -15.67 5.42
N GLU A 242 -9.54 -14.45 5.98
CA GLU A 242 -9.91 -13.23 5.26
C GLU A 242 -9.05 -13.04 4.00
N LEU A 243 -7.74 -13.32 4.08
CA LEU A 243 -6.85 -13.22 2.90
C LEU A 243 -7.16 -14.26 1.84
N VAL A 244 -7.36 -15.52 2.24
CA VAL A 244 -7.70 -16.60 1.32
C VAL A 244 -9.02 -16.26 0.60
N GLN A 245 -10.02 -15.76 1.32
CA GLN A 245 -11.29 -15.34 0.74
C GLN A 245 -11.15 -14.09 -0.15
N LEU A 246 -10.28 -13.14 0.20
CA LEU A 246 -9.99 -11.97 -0.64
C LEU A 246 -9.36 -12.39 -1.99
N MET A 247 -8.47 -13.38 -1.96
CA MET A 247 -7.75 -13.84 -3.16
C MET A 247 -8.52 -14.86 -3.99
N ASP A 248 -9.63 -15.41 -3.48
CA ASP A 248 -10.42 -16.41 -4.19
C ASP A 248 -11.00 -15.81 -5.50
N PRO A 249 -10.65 -16.36 -6.68
CA PRO A 249 -11.20 -15.90 -7.95
C PRO A 249 -12.71 -16.14 -8.07
N GLN A 250 -13.29 -17.05 -7.28
CA GLN A 250 -14.74 -17.30 -7.25
C GLN A 250 -15.50 -16.31 -6.35
N ASN A 251 -14.79 -15.57 -5.49
CA ASN A 251 -15.40 -14.54 -4.68
C ASN A 251 -15.53 -13.24 -5.49
N VAL A 252 -16.63 -13.13 -6.24
CA VAL A 252 -16.87 -12.01 -7.16
C VAL A 252 -16.78 -10.65 -6.46
N ILE A 253 -17.31 -10.51 -5.24
CA ILE A 253 -17.28 -9.25 -4.49
C ILE A 253 -15.84 -8.85 -4.18
N SER A 254 -15.02 -9.80 -3.72
CA SER A 254 -13.59 -9.57 -3.49
C SER A 254 -12.86 -9.19 -4.77
N GLN A 255 -13.16 -9.85 -5.90
CA GLN A 255 -12.58 -9.49 -7.21
C GLN A 255 -12.96 -8.06 -7.63
N LEU A 256 -14.21 -7.64 -7.43
CA LEU A 256 -14.65 -6.26 -7.68
C LEU A 256 -13.89 -5.25 -6.82
N ILE A 257 -13.74 -5.52 -5.52
CA ILE A 257 -12.99 -4.65 -4.60
C ILE A 257 -11.51 -4.59 -5.00
N LEU A 258 -10.91 -5.72 -5.40
CA LEU A 258 -9.52 -5.77 -5.88
C LEU A 258 -9.34 -4.96 -7.16
N ALA A 259 -10.27 -5.01 -8.12
CA ALA A 259 -10.21 -4.17 -9.32
C ALA A 259 -10.19 -2.67 -8.97
N HIS A 260 -11.05 -2.24 -8.05
CA HIS A 260 -11.08 -0.86 -7.56
C HIS A 260 -9.81 -0.50 -6.79
N MET A 261 -9.29 -1.40 -5.96
CA MET A 261 -8.04 -1.20 -5.23
C MET A 261 -6.88 -0.96 -6.20
N VAL A 262 -6.76 -1.76 -7.26
CA VAL A 262 -5.73 -1.58 -8.29
C VAL A 262 -5.90 -0.25 -9.00
N ALA A 263 -7.13 0.11 -9.40
CA ALA A 263 -7.41 1.40 -10.03
C ALA A 263 -7.04 2.59 -9.12
N VAL A 264 -7.37 2.52 -7.83
CA VAL A 264 -6.98 3.53 -6.82
C VAL A 264 -5.45 3.61 -6.69
N GLN A 265 -4.73 2.48 -6.67
CA GLN A 265 -3.27 2.48 -6.65
C GLN A 265 -2.66 3.13 -7.91
N LEU A 266 -3.28 2.93 -9.08
CA LEU A 266 -2.83 3.54 -10.33
C LEU A 266 -3.02 5.06 -10.33
N ILE A 267 -4.18 5.57 -9.90
CA ILE A 267 -4.43 7.03 -9.88
C ILE A 267 -3.61 7.74 -8.80
N LEU A 268 -3.18 7.04 -7.74
CA LEU A 268 -2.31 7.59 -6.69
C LEU A 268 -0.87 7.87 -7.18
N ARG A 269 -0.50 7.43 -8.39
CA ARG A 269 0.83 7.58 -8.98
C ARG A 269 1.48 8.96 -8.77
N PRO A 270 0.81 10.11 -9.02
CA PRO A 270 1.40 11.45 -8.84
C PRO A 270 1.86 11.75 -7.42
N ILE A 271 1.31 11.04 -6.44
CA ILE A 271 1.62 11.15 -5.01
C ILE A 271 2.67 10.11 -4.63
N VAL A 272 2.38 8.82 -4.81
CA VAL A 272 3.23 7.72 -4.28
C VAL A 272 4.60 7.65 -4.94
N CYS A 273 4.75 8.09 -6.19
CA CYS A 273 6.08 8.16 -6.83
C CYS A 273 7.03 9.12 -6.12
N ARG A 274 6.52 10.10 -5.37
CA ARG A 274 7.33 11.08 -4.63
C ARG A 274 8.01 10.48 -3.40
N GLU A 275 7.66 9.26 -2.99
CA GLU A 275 8.44 8.50 -2.02
C GLU A 275 9.89 8.24 -2.49
N ARG A 276 10.15 8.34 -3.80
CA ARG A 276 11.44 8.03 -4.41
C ARG A 276 11.95 9.23 -5.22
N LYS A 277 13.07 9.82 -4.81
CA LYS A 277 13.64 11.04 -5.41
C LYS A 277 13.97 10.95 -6.92
N GLN A 278 14.20 9.75 -7.43
CA GLN A 278 14.66 9.50 -8.82
C GLN A 278 13.66 8.67 -9.64
N TYR A 279 12.46 8.41 -9.11
CA TYR A 279 11.54 7.49 -9.75
C TYR A 279 10.79 8.18 -10.89
N THR A 280 11.00 7.67 -12.10
CA THR A 280 10.42 8.25 -13.31
C THR A 280 9.00 7.71 -13.52
N VAL A 281 8.09 8.57 -13.98
CA VAL A 281 6.73 8.21 -14.39
C VAL A 281 6.73 6.99 -15.34
N LYS A 282 7.78 6.85 -16.16
CA LYS A 282 8.01 5.72 -17.06
C LYS A 282 8.04 4.36 -16.35
N MET A 283 8.71 4.24 -15.20
CA MET A 283 8.75 2.96 -14.47
C MET A 283 7.39 2.58 -13.87
N PHE A 284 6.55 3.55 -13.53
CA PHE A 284 5.20 3.24 -13.02
C PHE A 284 4.26 2.81 -14.14
N SER A 285 4.40 3.40 -15.33
CA SER A 285 3.50 3.15 -16.48
C SER A 285 3.46 1.71 -16.97
N ILE A 286 4.43 0.88 -16.56
CA ILE A 286 4.55 -0.53 -16.98
C ILE A 286 4.13 -1.53 -15.90
N ARG A 287 3.63 -1.03 -14.76
CA ARG A 287 3.20 -1.85 -13.62
C ARG A 287 1.72 -2.17 -13.71
N MET A 288 1.31 -3.31 -13.15
CA MET A 288 -0.10 -3.70 -12.94
C MET A 288 -0.95 -3.65 -14.22
N SER A 289 -0.32 -3.72 -15.40
CA SER A 289 -0.94 -3.40 -16.70
C SER A 289 -2.04 -4.35 -17.15
N ARG A 290 -2.16 -5.52 -16.51
CA ARG A 290 -3.12 -6.57 -16.88
C ARG A 290 -4.00 -7.02 -15.72
N TRP A 291 -3.84 -6.45 -14.52
CA TRP A 291 -4.51 -6.98 -13.34
C TRP A 291 -6.01 -6.76 -13.39
N ILE A 292 -6.45 -5.57 -13.80
CA ILE A 292 -7.88 -5.23 -13.92
C ILE A 292 -8.51 -6.01 -15.07
N GLU A 293 -7.83 -6.12 -16.22
CA GLU A 293 -8.28 -6.93 -17.35
C GLU A 293 -8.44 -8.39 -16.96
N SER A 294 -7.46 -8.96 -16.25
CA SER A 294 -7.51 -10.35 -15.80
C SER A 294 -8.65 -10.60 -14.82
N ILE A 295 -8.97 -9.64 -13.95
CA ILE A 295 -10.16 -9.71 -13.10
C ILE A 295 -11.43 -9.69 -13.96
N CYS A 296 -11.52 -8.77 -14.92
CA CYS A 296 -12.67 -8.64 -15.81
C CYS A 296 -12.91 -9.90 -16.65
N ASP A 297 -11.85 -10.53 -17.16
CA ASP A 297 -11.92 -11.75 -17.97
C ASP A 297 -12.45 -12.95 -17.17
N ASN A 298 -12.32 -12.92 -15.83
CA ASN A 298 -12.71 -14.01 -14.95
C ASN A 298 -14.06 -13.77 -14.24
N ILE A 299 -14.53 -12.52 -14.21
CA ILE A 299 -15.83 -12.18 -13.63
C ILE A 299 -16.95 -12.60 -14.60
N GLY A 300 -17.95 -13.31 -14.08
CA GLY A 300 -19.13 -13.71 -14.85
C GLY A 300 -20.00 -12.52 -15.30
N ALA A 301 -20.97 -12.79 -16.18
CA ALA A 301 -21.88 -11.76 -16.68
C ALA A 301 -22.74 -11.13 -15.55
N GLY A 302 -23.09 -9.85 -15.70
CA GLY A 302 -23.98 -9.11 -14.78
C GLY A 302 -23.27 -8.16 -13.82
N TYR A 303 -21.93 -8.12 -13.84
CA TYR A 303 -21.12 -7.24 -12.98
C TYR A 303 -20.34 -6.17 -13.76
N GLU A 304 -20.56 -6.07 -15.08
CA GLU A 304 -19.81 -5.18 -15.98
C GLU A 304 -19.92 -3.71 -15.55
N GLY A 305 -21.09 -3.32 -15.04
CA GLY A 305 -21.34 -1.97 -14.52
C GLY A 305 -20.33 -1.56 -13.44
N PHE A 306 -20.05 -2.45 -12.48
CA PHE A 306 -19.11 -2.21 -11.38
C PHE A 306 -17.66 -2.13 -11.85
N LEU A 307 -17.32 -2.69 -13.02
CA LEU A 307 -15.96 -2.69 -13.57
C LEU A 307 -15.71 -1.54 -14.54
N THR A 308 -16.71 -0.73 -14.86
CA THR A 308 -16.61 0.37 -15.84
C THR A 308 -15.48 1.34 -15.50
N TRP A 309 -15.42 1.84 -14.27
CA TRP A 309 -14.38 2.79 -13.88
C TRP A 309 -13.00 2.15 -13.72
N PRO A 310 -12.84 0.98 -13.06
CA PRO A 310 -11.55 0.28 -13.04
C PRO A 310 -10.99 0.04 -14.45
N LEU A 311 -11.82 -0.41 -15.40
CA LEU A 311 -11.40 -0.63 -16.79
C LEU A 311 -11.00 0.68 -17.48
N LEU A 312 -11.73 1.77 -17.28
CA LEU A 312 -11.37 3.08 -17.81
C LEU A 312 -9.98 3.52 -17.31
N VAL A 313 -9.71 3.36 -16.02
CA VAL A 313 -8.39 3.64 -15.42
C VAL A 313 -7.31 2.77 -16.06
N SER A 314 -7.57 1.48 -16.22
CA SER A 314 -6.62 0.55 -16.85
C SER A 314 -6.31 0.94 -18.29
N GLN A 315 -7.33 1.30 -19.07
CA GLN A 315 -7.18 1.77 -20.45
C GLN A 315 -6.31 3.03 -20.53
N HIS A 316 -6.60 4.04 -19.71
CA HIS A 316 -5.79 5.27 -19.67
C HIS A 316 -4.35 5.00 -19.21
N HIS A 317 -4.16 4.09 -18.26
CA HIS A 317 -2.83 3.68 -17.80
C HIS A 317 -2.03 2.99 -18.90
N ASN A 318 -2.63 2.00 -19.56
CA ASN A 318 -2.00 1.23 -20.65
C ASN A 318 -1.71 2.10 -21.88
N ASN A 319 -2.55 3.10 -22.16
CA ASN A 319 -2.33 4.09 -23.21
C ASN A 319 -1.35 5.22 -22.82
N LYS A 320 -0.87 5.23 -21.56
CA LYS A 320 0.04 6.24 -21.01
C LYS A 320 -0.56 7.65 -20.97
N THR A 321 -1.89 7.78 -20.95
CA THR A 321 -2.63 9.05 -20.87
C THR A 321 -3.26 9.30 -19.51
N LEU A 322 -3.07 8.40 -18.53
CA LEU A 322 -3.74 8.48 -17.22
C LEU A 322 -3.67 9.87 -16.56
N GLU A 323 -2.49 10.49 -16.51
CA GLU A 323 -2.34 11.83 -15.90
C GLU A 323 -3.12 12.93 -16.63
N GLU A 324 -3.35 12.80 -17.93
CA GLU A 324 -4.13 13.77 -18.72
C GLU A 324 -5.61 13.74 -18.35
N HIS A 325 -6.10 12.59 -17.85
CA HIS A 325 -7.49 12.39 -17.49
C HIS A 325 -7.77 12.57 -15.99
N ILE A 326 -6.82 12.22 -15.11
CA ILE A 326 -7.05 12.28 -13.65
C ILE A 326 -6.66 13.62 -13.03
N LEU A 327 -5.86 14.44 -13.71
CA LEU A 327 -5.39 15.73 -13.19
C LEU A 327 -6.20 16.87 -13.79
N ALA A 328 -6.47 17.88 -12.97
CA ALA A 328 -7.07 19.11 -13.45
C ALA A 328 -6.13 19.77 -14.46
N SER A 329 -6.67 20.21 -15.59
CA SER A 329 -5.91 21.00 -16.56
C SER A 329 -5.31 22.21 -15.85
N PRO A 330 -4.02 22.55 -16.09
CA PRO A 330 -3.47 23.79 -15.59
C PRO A 330 -4.32 24.91 -16.16
N ALA A 331 -5.18 25.51 -15.33
CA ALA A 331 -5.97 26.65 -15.73
C ALA A 331 -5.05 27.65 -16.41
N THR A 332 -5.34 28.00 -17.67
CA THR A 332 -4.86 29.24 -18.26
C THR A 332 -5.04 30.31 -17.19
N SER A 333 -3.93 30.94 -16.81
CA SER A 333 -3.93 32.13 -15.97
C SER A 333 -4.67 33.23 -16.75
N THR A 334 -6.00 33.21 -16.71
CA THR A 334 -6.84 34.29 -17.20
C THR A 334 -7.20 35.20 -16.04
N GLY A 335 -6.57 36.37 -16.06
CA GLY A 335 -6.77 37.51 -15.17
C GLY A 335 -5.40 38.12 -14.88
N ILE A 336 -4.85 39.09 -15.62
CA ILE A 336 -5.45 40.20 -16.36
C ILE A 336 -4.53 40.48 -17.57
N ILE A 337 -5.07 40.45 -18.80
CA ILE A 337 -4.42 41.10 -19.94
C ILE A 337 -4.58 42.60 -19.71
N GLY A 338 -3.56 43.23 -19.14
CA GLY A 338 -3.41 44.67 -19.16
C GLY A 338 -3.10 45.10 -20.58
N TYR A 339 -4.14 45.35 -21.37
CA TYR A 339 -4.06 46.19 -22.55
C TYR A 339 -3.57 47.57 -22.08
N ASN A 340 -2.32 47.92 -22.37
CA ASN A 340 -1.87 49.30 -22.32
C ASN A 340 -1.11 49.58 -23.61
N GLY A 341 -1.87 49.94 -24.64
CA GLY A 341 -1.32 50.62 -25.80
C GLY A 341 -1.00 52.06 -25.44
N GLY A 342 0.16 52.56 -25.88
CA GLY A 342 0.40 53.99 -25.99
C GLY A 342 1.80 54.47 -25.62
N ASN A 343 2.68 54.52 -26.63
CA ASN A 343 3.67 55.57 -26.92
C ASN A 343 4.51 56.17 -25.77
N LYS A 344 5.84 56.10 -25.93
CA LYS A 344 6.74 57.23 -26.28
C LYS A 344 8.21 56.76 -26.19
N LEU A 345 8.92 56.77 -27.34
CA LEU A 345 9.99 57.71 -27.71
C LEU A 345 11.39 57.36 -27.16
N LEU A 346 12.29 57.07 -28.11
CA LEU A 346 13.68 57.55 -28.24
C LEU A 346 14.59 57.50 -27.00
N ALA A 347 15.69 56.77 -27.08
CA ALA A 347 17.01 57.32 -27.50
C ALA A 347 18.17 56.44 -27.01
N ALA A 348 19.20 56.38 -27.87
CA ALA A 348 20.57 55.90 -27.70
C ALA A 348 20.80 54.38 -27.65
#